data_AF-A0A090L7E0-F1
#
_entry.id   AF-A0A090L7E0-F1
#
_cell.length_a   1.000
_cell.length_b   1.000
_cell.length_c   1.000
_cell.angle_alpha   90.00
_cell.angle_beta   90.00
_cell.angle_gamma   90.00
#
_symmetry.space_group_name_H-M   'P 1'
#
loop_
_entity.id
_entity.type
_entity.pdbx_description
1 polymer ?
#
loop_
_entity_poly.entity_id
_entity_poly.type
_entity_poly.pdbx_seq_one_letter_code
_entity_poly.pdbx_strand_id
1 'polypeptide(L)'
;MLSSKIFFDDTLILTALFSYTFIVIGAFFNRNSCIKANLWLVIVIIGAFIHFSYQINISIIQLPKVLFNKVFDGTYRRTHLLLLWSHSMFLNFVFCNLISSQQSSSTIHRKFFHLTGSIITLSGLYLDPAFTRLASILSIIIYLILETYRSLSIYPYKKLLNGIFLTFLDDQDSKDLILTPVLLMIGLFLPIILSPVSPVGVGDAAAAIIGTKYGKRKWNKILPFINNSCTRRKSLEGSIAFVIGSIITLYISEYMILKNYPEV
;
A
#
# COMPACT_ATOMS: atom_id res chain seq x y z
N MET A 1 -21.73 3.43 16.08
CA MET A 1 -21.01 4.35 15.16
C MET A 1 -19.66 3.78 14.66
N LEU A 2 -18.86 3.07 15.48
CA LEU A 2 -17.64 2.40 15.00
C LEU A 2 -17.94 1.25 14.02
N SER A 3 -18.92 0.39 14.34
CA SER A 3 -19.32 -0.74 13.50
C SER A 3 -19.76 -0.33 12.09
N SER A 4 -20.47 0.78 11.94
CA SER A 4 -20.93 1.28 10.63
C SER A 4 -19.80 1.86 9.77
N LYS A 5 -18.79 2.49 10.39
CA LYS A 5 -17.61 3.00 9.67
C LYS A 5 -16.72 1.86 9.18
N ILE A 6 -16.51 0.85 10.02
CA ILE A 6 -15.75 -0.36 9.66
C ILE A 6 -16.48 -1.10 8.53
N PHE A 7 -17.79 -1.29 8.66
CA PHE A 7 -18.61 -1.90 7.62
C PHE A 7 -18.49 -1.18 6.26
N PHE A 8 -18.58 0.15 6.24
CA PHE A 8 -18.43 0.92 5.01
C PHE A 8 -17.06 0.68 4.35
N ASP A 9 -15.98 0.80 5.13
CA ASP A 9 -14.60 0.72 4.62
C ASP A 9 -14.29 -0.70 4.11
N ASP A 10 -14.68 -1.72 4.86
CA ASP A 10 -14.46 -3.11 4.50
C ASP A 10 -15.29 -3.51 3.28
N THR A 11 -16.54 -3.04 3.18
CA THR A 11 -17.40 -3.27 2.01
C THR A 11 -16.82 -2.61 0.76
N LEU A 12 -16.26 -1.39 0.89
CA LEU A 12 -15.63 -0.69 -0.23
C LEU A 12 -14.36 -1.41 -0.70
N ILE A 13 -13.52 -1.83 0.24
CA ILE A 13 -12.29 -2.61 -0.04
C ILE A 13 -12.64 -3.93 -0.72
N LEU A 14 -13.61 -4.67 -0.16
CA LEU A 14 -14.01 -5.96 -0.70
C LEU A 14 -14.59 -5.81 -2.12
N THR A 15 -15.43 -4.81 -2.33
CA THR A 15 -15.98 -4.50 -3.67
C THR A 15 -14.86 -4.16 -4.66
N ALA A 16 -13.88 -3.35 -4.25
CA ALA A 16 -12.72 -3.01 -5.09
C ALA A 16 -11.85 -4.24 -5.42
N LEU A 17 -11.62 -5.13 -4.46
CA LEU A 17 -10.85 -6.36 -4.66
C LEU A 17 -11.53 -7.33 -5.62
N PHE A 18 -12.84 -7.56 -5.47
CA PHE A 18 -13.60 -8.37 -6.43
C PHE A 18 -13.60 -7.72 -7.82
N SER A 19 -13.80 -6.41 -7.88
CA SER A 19 -13.76 -5.68 -9.15
C SER A 19 -12.40 -5.80 -9.84
N TYR A 20 -11.31 -5.71 -9.07
CA TYR A 20 -9.95 -5.91 -9.58
C TYR A 20 -9.77 -7.29 -10.23
N THR A 21 -10.23 -8.37 -9.61
CA THR A 21 -10.08 -9.71 -10.20
C THR A 21 -10.84 -9.83 -11.53
N PHE A 22 -12.08 -9.32 -11.59
CA PHE A 22 -12.85 -9.26 -12.84
C PHE A 22 -12.18 -8.39 -13.90
N ILE A 23 -11.61 -7.24 -13.51
CA ILE A 23 -10.89 -6.33 -14.42
C ILE A 23 -9.68 -7.05 -15.02
N VAL A 24 -8.86 -7.74 -14.21
CA VAL A 24 -7.69 -8.48 -14.68
C VAL A 24 -8.08 -9.59 -15.65
N ILE A 25 -9.09 -10.40 -15.28
CA ILE A 25 -9.58 -11.51 -16.12
C ILE A 25 -10.06 -10.97 -17.48
N GLY A 26 -10.94 -9.96 -17.48
CA GLY A 26 -11.45 -9.42 -18.73
C GLY A 26 -10.41 -8.65 -19.54
N ALA A 27 -9.44 -7.98 -18.91
CA ALA A 27 -8.31 -7.37 -19.61
C ALA A 27 -7.47 -8.44 -20.33
N PHE A 28 -7.22 -9.58 -19.68
CA PHE A 28 -6.46 -10.69 -20.28
C PHE A 28 -7.16 -11.29 -21.49
N PHE A 29 -8.48 -11.53 -21.41
CA PHE A 29 -9.27 -12.04 -22.53
C PHE A 29 -9.41 -11.03 -23.68
N ASN A 30 -9.48 -9.74 -23.37
CA ASN A 30 -9.64 -8.68 -24.34
C ASN A 30 -8.33 -7.99 -24.76
N ARG A 31 -7.16 -8.54 -24.40
CA ARG A 31 -5.84 -7.91 -24.62
C ARG A 31 -5.56 -7.53 -26.09
N ASN A 32 -6.17 -8.25 -27.03
CA ASN A 32 -6.01 -7.99 -28.48
C ASN A 32 -6.85 -6.80 -28.98
N SER A 33 -7.79 -6.28 -28.19
CA SER A 33 -8.65 -5.16 -28.57
C SER A 33 -8.72 -4.14 -27.43
N CYS A 34 -8.04 -3.01 -27.60
CA CYS A 34 -8.02 -1.94 -26.61
C CYS A 34 -9.43 -1.41 -26.29
N ILE A 35 -10.32 -1.32 -27.30
CA ILE A 35 -11.70 -0.88 -27.11
C ILE A 35 -12.45 -1.85 -26.20
N LYS A 36 -12.41 -3.16 -26.48
CA LYS A 36 -13.09 -4.16 -25.66
C LYS A 36 -12.56 -4.19 -24.23
N ALA A 37 -11.24 -4.11 -24.05
CA ALA A 37 -10.64 -4.07 -22.73
C ALA A 37 -11.06 -2.83 -21.92
N ASN A 38 -11.04 -1.64 -22.53
CA ASN A 38 -11.49 -0.41 -21.88
C ASN A 38 -13.01 -0.41 -21.60
N LEU A 39 -13.83 -0.96 -22.50
CA LEU A 39 -15.26 -1.13 -22.25
C LEU A 39 -15.50 -2.06 -21.05
N TRP A 40 -14.76 -3.17 -20.98
CA TRP A 40 -14.82 -4.07 -19.83
C TRP A 40 -14.45 -3.37 -18.52
N LEU A 41 -13.37 -2.57 -18.51
CA LEU A 41 -12.98 -1.77 -17.35
C LEU A 41 -14.14 -0.90 -16.85
N VAL A 42 -14.77 -0.16 -17.76
CA VAL A 42 -15.87 0.76 -17.44
C VAL A 42 -17.09 0.00 -16.92
N ILE A 43 -17.45 -1.11 -17.56
CA ILE A 43 -18.59 -1.95 -17.14
C ILE A 43 -18.37 -2.46 -15.71
N VAL A 44 -17.19 -2.98 -15.41
CA VAL A 44 -16.88 -3.49 -14.06
C VAL A 44 -16.88 -2.36 -13.03
N ILE A 45 -16.33 -1.18 -13.34
CA ILE A 45 -16.34 -0.03 -12.42
C ILE A 45 -17.77 0.46 -12.15
N ILE A 46 -18.61 0.57 -13.18
CA ILE A 46 -20.02 0.96 -13.01
C ILE A 46 -20.75 -0.09 -12.16
N GLY A 47 -20.57 -1.38 -12.46
CA GLY A 47 -21.14 -2.48 -11.69
C GLY A 47 -20.69 -2.46 -10.23
N ALA A 48 -19.41 -2.14 -9.97
CA ALA A 48 -18.85 -2.02 -8.64
C ALA A 48 -19.54 -0.91 -7.83
N PHE A 49 -19.76 0.27 -8.44
CA PHE A 49 -20.46 1.37 -7.77
C PHE A 49 -21.93 1.05 -7.49
N ILE A 50 -22.63 0.39 -8.42
CA ILE A 50 -24.02 -0.06 -8.21
C ILE A 50 -24.07 -1.07 -7.06
N HIS A 51 -23.20 -2.08 -7.08
CA HIS A 51 -23.11 -3.09 -6.03
C HIS A 51 -22.78 -2.45 -4.67
N PHE A 52 -21.79 -1.58 -4.61
CA PHE A 52 -21.41 -0.89 -3.38
C PHE A 52 -22.57 -0.05 -2.83
N SER A 53 -23.24 0.74 -3.68
CA SER A 53 -24.40 1.55 -3.30
C SER A 53 -25.52 0.71 -2.69
N TYR A 54 -25.78 -0.47 -3.28
CA TYR A 54 -26.76 -1.42 -2.77
C TYR A 54 -26.37 -1.96 -1.38
N GLN A 55 -25.11 -2.37 -1.20
CA GLN A 55 -24.62 -2.92 0.08
C GLN A 55 -24.73 -1.94 1.25
N ILE A 56 -24.50 -0.65 1.00
CA ILE A 56 -24.63 0.40 2.02
C ILE A 56 -26.03 1.03 2.10
N ASN A 57 -27.02 0.46 1.38
CA ASN A 57 -28.42 0.89 1.35
C ASN A 57 -28.63 2.37 1.00
N ILE A 58 -27.89 2.88 0.01
CA ILE A 58 -28.10 4.25 -0.51
C ILE A 58 -28.45 4.23 -2.00
N SER A 59 -29.09 5.30 -2.46
CA SER A 59 -29.30 5.51 -3.90
C SER A 59 -27.98 5.83 -4.60
N ILE A 60 -27.81 5.33 -5.83
CA ILE A 60 -26.61 5.57 -6.66
C ILE A 60 -26.35 7.06 -6.90
N ILE A 61 -27.40 7.89 -6.89
CA ILE A 61 -27.31 9.34 -7.06
C ILE A 61 -26.63 10.00 -5.83
N GLN A 62 -26.79 9.41 -4.64
CA GLN A 62 -26.20 9.91 -3.40
C GLN A 62 -24.74 9.45 -3.23
N LEU A 63 -24.35 8.37 -3.89
CA LEU A 63 -23.04 7.75 -3.73
C LEU A 63 -21.86 8.72 -3.95
N PRO A 64 -21.83 9.59 -4.98
CA PRO A 64 -20.75 10.55 -5.16
C PRO A 64 -20.57 11.47 -3.94
N LYS A 65 -21.68 11.94 -3.35
CA LYS A 65 -21.64 12.80 -2.16
C LYS A 65 -21.12 12.04 -0.94
N VAL A 66 -21.53 10.78 -0.77
CA VAL A 66 -21.08 9.94 0.34
C VAL A 66 -19.58 9.65 0.24
N LEU A 67 -19.07 9.31 -0.94
CA LEU A 67 -17.64 9.12 -1.17
C LEU A 67 -16.85 10.42 -0.99
N PHE A 68 -17.38 11.55 -1.45
CA PHE A 68 -16.77 12.85 -1.23
C PHE A 68 -16.64 13.17 0.26
N ASN A 69 -17.71 12.98 1.04
CA ASN A 69 -17.71 13.21 2.48
C ASN A 69 -16.82 12.21 3.24
N LYS A 70 -16.57 11.02 2.68
CA LYS A 70 -15.61 10.05 3.26
C LYS A 70 -14.17 10.55 3.13
N VAL A 71 -13.84 11.23 2.03
CA VAL A 71 -12.52 11.87 1.83
C VAL A 71 -12.44 13.17 2.63
N PHE A 72 -13.44 14.03 2.51
CA PHE A 72 -13.51 15.33 3.16
C PHE A 72 -14.53 15.30 4.30
N ASP A 73 -14.09 14.83 5.47
CA ASP A 73 -14.93 14.75 6.68
C ASP A 73 -15.16 16.09 7.39
N GLY A 74 -14.63 17.19 6.83
CA GLY A 74 -14.75 18.54 7.38
C GLY A 74 -13.83 18.84 8.57
N THR A 75 -13.04 17.86 9.05
CA THR A 75 -12.14 18.08 10.18
C THR A 75 -10.85 18.76 9.75
N TYR A 76 -10.33 19.67 10.58
CA TYR A 76 -9.03 20.29 10.34
C TYR A 76 -7.91 19.26 10.19
N ARG A 77 -7.95 18.15 10.96
CA ARG A 77 -6.98 17.06 10.88
C ARG A 77 -6.95 16.44 9.49
N ARG A 78 -8.11 16.07 8.93
CA ARG A 78 -8.23 15.53 7.58
C ARG A 78 -7.76 16.52 6.54
N THR A 79 -8.17 17.78 6.63
CA THR A 79 -7.81 18.79 5.63
C THR A 79 -6.30 19.01 5.57
N HIS A 80 -5.62 19.15 6.72
CA HIS A 80 -4.16 19.30 6.75
C HIS A 80 -3.44 18.05 6.23
N LEU A 81 -3.94 16.85 6.56
CA LEU A 81 -3.41 15.60 6.04
C LEU A 81 -3.50 15.55 4.51
N LEU A 82 -4.67 15.85 3.94
CA LEU A 82 -4.89 15.85 2.50
C LEU A 82 -4.06 16.93 1.78
N LEU A 83 -3.90 18.12 2.37
CA LEU A 83 -3.05 19.18 1.83
C LEU A 83 -1.58 18.75 1.79
N LEU A 84 -1.08 18.16 2.88
CA LEU A 84 0.27 17.63 2.93
C LEU A 84 0.49 16.55 1.86
N TRP A 85 -0.42 15.58 1.77
CA TRP A 85 -0.33 14.51 0.77
C TRP A 85 -0.39 15.03 -0.66
N SER A 86 -1.30 15.98 -0.93
CA SER A 86 -1.44 16.61 -2.24
C SER A 86 -0.17 17.37 -2.62
N HIS A 87 0.44 18.08 -1.67
CA HIS A 87 1.71 18.76 -1.88
C HIS A 87 2.85 17.77 -2.17
N SER A 88 2.97 16.69 -1.38
CA SER A 88 3.97 15.65 -1.61
C SER A 88 3.79 14.96 -2.98
N MET A 89 2.55 14.70 -3.40
CA MET A 89 2.27 14.13 -4.72
C MET A 89 2.56 15.11 -5.86
N PHE A 90 2.30 16.41 -5.66
CA PHE A 90 2.67 17.44 -6.62
C PHE A 90 4.19 17.52 -6.80
N LEU A 91 4.96 17.49 -5.71
CA LEU A 91 6.42 17.44 -5.78
C LEU A 91 6.93 16.20 -6.52
N ASN A 92 6.34 15.02 -6.27
CA ASN A 92 6.61 13.80 -7.04
C ASN A 92 6.31 13.98 -8.53
N PHE A 93 5.17 14.59 -8.87
CA PHE A 93 4.81 14.83 -10.26
C PHE A 93 5.83 15.75 -10.96
N VAL A 94 6.19 16.87 -10.34
CA VAL A 94 7.22 17.78 -10.88
C VAL A 94 8.55 17.05 -11.03
N PHE A 95 8.98 16.32 -10.00
CA PHE A 95 10.22 15.53 -10.01
C PHE A 95 10.25 14.50 -11.15
N CYS A 96 9.16 13.74 -11.34
CA CYS A 96 9.03 12.78 -12.44
C CYS A 96 9.18 13.45 -13.80
N ASN A 97 8.54 14.61 -14.02
CA ASN A 97 8.65 15.32 -15.29
C ASN A 97 10.08 15.82 -15.54
N LEU A 98 10.76 16.35 -14.52
CA LEU A 98 12.15 16.82 -14.63
C LEU A 98 13.14 15.70 -14.98
N ILE A 99 12.87 14.48 -14.54
CA ILE A 99 13.79 13.34 -14.72
C ILE A 99 13.36 12.43 -15.87
N SER A 100 12.11 12.52 -16.35
CA SER A 100 11.56 11.65 -17.40
C SER A 100 12.37 11.62 -18.69
N SER A 101 13.11 12.68 -19.02
CA SER A 101 13.98 12.75 -20.20
C SER A 101 15.33 12.04 -20.02
N GLN A 102 15.67 11.61 -18.81
CA GLN A 102 16.92 10.88 -18.53
C GLN A 102 16.78 9.41 -18.95
N GLN A 103 17.91 8.79 -19.32
CA GLN A 103 17.94 7.38 -19.72
C GLN A 103 17.68 6.43 -18.53
N SER A 104 18.12 6.80 -17.33
CA SER A 104 17.97 5.99 -16.13
C SER A 104 17.95 6.84 -14.85
N SER A 105 17.36 6.29 -13.80
CA SER A 105 17.31 6.92 -12.48
C SER A 105 18.45 6.43 -11.58
N SER A 106 18.98 7.33 -10.74
CA SER A 106 19.95 7.00 -9.70
C SER A 106 19.25 6.47 -8.43
N THR A 107 20.03 5.85 -7.53
CA THR A 107 19.54 5.47 -6.20
C THR A 107 18.97 6.67 -5.44
N ILE A 108 19.58 7.86 -5.58
CA ILE A 108 19.10 9.09 -4.94
C ILE A 108 17.71 9.44 -5.49
N HIS A 109 17.51 9.34 -6.80
CA HIS A 109 16.18 9.57 -7.40
C HIS A 109 15.14 8.60 -6.84
N ARG A 110 15.51 7.32 -6.63
CA ARG A 110 14.62 6.33 -6.01
C ARG A 110 14.31 6.61 -4.54
N LYS A 111 15.25 7.19 -3.79
CA LYS A 111 15.03 7.61 -2.38
C LYS A 111 14.06 8.77 -2.26
N PHE A 112 13.86 9.58 -3.29
CA PHE A 112 12.82 10.62 -3.30
C PHE A 112 11.42 10.02 -3.12
N PHE A 113 11.08 8.97 -3.87
CA PHE A 113 9.79 8.28 -3.72
C PHE A 113 9.61 7.61 -2.36
N HIS A 114 10.70 7.05 -1.81
CA HIS A 114 10.67 6.47 -0.46
C HIS A 114 10.40 7.54 0.60
N LEU A 115 11.04 8.71 0.47
CA LEU A 115 10.80 9.84 1.36
C LEU A 115 9.35 10.30 1.29
N THR A 116 8.82 10.52 0.08
CA THR A 116 7.42 10.91 -0.12
C THR A 116 6.46 9.88 0.48
N GLY A 117 6.67 8.60 0.17
CA GLY A 117 5.86 7.51 0.74
C GLY A 117 5.94 7.48 2.27
N SER A 118 7.13 7.68 2.84
CA SER A 118 7.32 7.72 4.31
C SER A 118 6.60 8.89 4.95
N ILE A 119 6.63 10.08 4.34
CA ILE A 119 5.88 11.26 4.81
C ILE A 119 4.38 10.97 4.82
N ILE A 120 3.85 10.39 3.74
CA ILE A 120 2.43 10.05 3.62
C ILE A 120 2.03 9.02 4.67
N THR A 121 2.80 7.92 4.80
CA THR A 121 2.51 6.86 5.77
C THR A 121 2.61 7.36 7.20
N LEU A 122 3.67 8.10 7.58
CA LEU A 122 3.86 8.59 8.94
C LEU A 122 2.82 9.63 9.34
N SER A 123 2.56 10.61 8.47
CA SER A 123 1.51 11.61 8.72
C SER A 123 0.12 10.97 8.80
N GLY A 124 -0.15 9.99 7.95
CA GLY A 124 -1.37 9.21 7.96
C GLY A 124 -1.56 8.40 9.24
N LEU A 125 -0.52 7.67 9.66
CA LEU A 125 -0.51 6.91 10.91
C LEU A 125 -0.69 7.82 12.13
N TYR A 126 -0.14 9.04 12.09
CA TYR A 126 -0.27 9.97 13.21
C TYR A 126 -1.65 10.64 13.29
N LEU A 127 -2.20 11.09 12.16
CA LEU A 127 -3.42 11.90 12.13
C LEU A 127 -4.70 11.08 11.91
N ASP A 128 -4.67 10.08 11.04
CA ASP A 128 -5.83 9.25 10.72
C ASP A 128 -5.45 7.86 10.17
N PRO A 129 -5.20 6.89 11.07
CA PRO A 129 -4.83 5.54 10.67
C PRO A 129 -5.90 4.82 9.83
N ALA A 130 -7.17 5.02 10.16
CA ALA A 130 -8.27 4.31 9.53
C ALA A 130 -8.44 4.72 8.07
N PHE A 131 -8.43 6.03 7.79
CA PHE A 131 -8.46 6.53 6.42
C PHE A 131 -7.18 6.18 5.66
N THR A 132 -6.03 6.22 6.31
CA THR A 132 -4.74 5.85 5.68
C THR A 132 -4.74 4.38 5.26
N ARG A 133 -5.30 3.48 6.09
CA ARG A 133 -5.52 2.07 5.72
C ARG A 133 -6.40 1.94 4.49
N LEU A 134 -7.56 2.61 4.49
CA LEU A 134 -8.49 2.58 3.36
C LEU A 134 -7.84 3.11 2.07
N ALA A 135 -7.25 4.31 2.14
CA ALA A 135 -6.66 4.98 0.99
C ALA A 135 -5.46 4.21 0.41
N SER A 136 -4.62 3.62 1.26
CA SER A 136 -3.47 2.83 0.80
C SER A 136 -3.88 1.55 0.09
N ILE A 137 -4.85 0.79 0.63
CA ILE A 137 -5.37 -0.42 -0.02
C ILE A 137 -5.97 -0.08 -1.39
N LEU A 138 -6.84 0.94 -1.45
CA LEU A 138 -7.45 1.37 -2.72
C LEU A 138 -6.39 1.86 -3.72
N SER A 139 -5.37 2.59 -3.26
CA SER A 139 -4.27 3.05 -4.12
C SER A 139 -3.44 1.89 -4.69
N ILE A 140 -3.18 0.85 -3.89
CA ILE A 140 -2.50 -0.37 -4.35
C ILE A 140 -3.34 -1.05 -5.45
N ILE A 141 -4.66 -1.19 -5.23
CA ILE A 141 -5.57 -1.77 -6.23
C ILE A 141 -5.57 -0.96 -7.53
N ILE A 142 -5.63 0.38 -7.44
CA ILE A 142 -5.57 1.26 -8.61
C ILE A 142 -4.25 1.06 -9.37
N TYR A 143 -3.12 1.03 -8.66
CA TYR A 143 -1.83 0.76 -9.29
C TYR A 143 -1.81 -0.60 -9.99
N LEU A 144 -2.31 -1.65 -9.35
CA LEU A 144 -2.35 -3.01 -9.93
C LEU A 144 -3.21 -3.06 -11.20
N ILE A 145 -4.34 -2.33 -11.24
CA ILE A 145 -5.15 -2.18 -12.45
C ILE A 145 -4.34 -1.50 -13.56
N LEU A 146 -3.71 -0.35 -13.25
CA LEU A 146 -2.90 0.40 -14.21
C LEU A 146 -1.73 -0.44 -14.76
N GLU A 147 -1.03 -1.16 -13.89
CA GLU A 147 0.08 -2.03 -14.25
C GLU A 147 -0.37 -3.25 -15.08
N THR A 148 -1.54 -3.81 -14.78
CA THR A 148 -2.16 -4.86 -15.61
C THR A 148 -2.43 -4.35 -17.03
N TYR A 149 -3.02 -3.17 -17.17
CA TYR A 149 -3.31 -2.60 -18.49
C TYR A 149 -2.03 -2.21 -19.23
N ARG A 150 -1.02 -1.71 -18.51
CA ARG A 150 0.30 -1.38 -19.07
C ARG A 150 1.03 -2.62 -19.59
N SER A 151 1.14 -3.66 -18.77
CA SER A 151 1.82 -4.92 -19.09
C SER A 151 1.14 -5.67 -20.23
N LEU A 152 -0.20 -5.68 -20.27
CA LEU A 152 -0.97 -6.23 -21.40
C LEU A 152 -0.95 -5.35 -22.67
N SER A 153 -0.19 -4.25 -22.67
CA SER A 153 -0.04 -3.35 -23.81
C SER A 153 -1.33 -2.69 -24.29
N ILE A 154 -2.27 -2.44 -23.37
CA ILE A 154 -3.55 -1.80 -23.68
C ILE A 154 -3.35 -0.27 -23.75
N TYR A 155 -3.82 0.34 -24.83
CA TYR A 155 -3.85 1.80 -25.01
C TYR A 155 -4.96 2.44 -24.15
N PRO A 156 -4.74 3.63 -23.55
CA PRO A 156 -3.53 4.48 -23.61
C PRO A 156 -2.47 4.17 -22.55
N TYR A 157 -2.75 3.26 -21.62
CA TYR A 157 -1.96 3.03 -20.41
C TYR A 157 -0.50 2.72 -20.68
N LYS A 158 -0.19 1.80 -21.61
CA LYS A 158 1.21 1.49 -21.97
C LYS A 158 1.96 2.73 -22.45
N LYS A 159 1.36 3.52 -23.34
CA LYS A 159 1.99 4.72 -23.89
C LYS A 159 2.26 5.76 -22.80
N LEU A 160 1.25 6.04 -21.99
CA LEU A 160 1.33 7.07 -20.94
C LEU A 160 2.30 6.67 -19.82
N LEU A 161 2.15 5.45 -19.29
CA LEU A 161 2.92 5.00 -18.13
C LEU A 161 4.37 4.69 -18.49
N ASN A 162 4.65 4.12 -19.68
CA ASN A 162 6.05 3.89 -20.09
C ASN A 162 6.82 5.19 -20.30
N GLY A 163 6.15 6.30 -20.67
CA GLY A 163 6.80 7.61 -20.78
C GLY A 163 7.33 8.14 -19.44
N ILE A 164 6.89 7.59 -18.32
CA ILE A 164 7.31 7.99 -16.97
C ILE A 164 8.11 6.86 -16.31
N PHE A 165 7.58 5.63 -16.28
CA PHE A 165 8.13 4.54 -15.47
C PHE A 165 9.39 3.90 -16.05
N LEU A 166 9.62 3.93 -17.36
CA LEU A 166 10.81 3.28 -17.93
C LEU A 166 12.13 3.91 -17.45
N THR A 167 12.13 5.20 -17.12
CA THR A 167 13.28 5.90 -16.53
C THR A 167 13.61 5.39 -15.12
N PHE A 168 12.63 4.82 -14.42
CA PHE A 168 12.74 4.40 -13.02
C PHE A 168 12.88 2.89 -12.83
N LEU A 169 13.08 2.12 -13.91
CA LEU A 169 13.32 0.68 -13.80
C LEU A 169 14.54 0.41 -12.90
N ASP A 170 14.38 -0.55 -12.00
CA ASP A 170 15.45 -1.12 -11.18
C ASP A 170 15.73 -2.57 -11.58
N ASP A 171 16.76 -3.20 -10.98
CA ASP A 171 17.16 -4.58 -11.28
C ASP A 171 16.05 -5.63 -11.00
N GLN A 172 15.02 -5.23 -10.25
CA GLN A 172 13.84 -6.05 -9.91
C GLN A 172 12.72 -5.94 -10.94
N ASP A 173 12.80 -4.98 -11.86
CA ASP A 173 11.78 -4.69 -12.85
C ASP A 173 12.19 -5.17 -14.25
N SER A 174 11.21 -5.26 -15.13
CA SER A 174 11.39 -5.45 -16.56
C SER A 174 10.51 -4.48 -17.34
N LYS A 175 10.76 -4.33 -18.64
CA LYS A 175 9.89 -3.51 -19.51
C LYS A 175 8.45 -4.03 -19.54
N ASP A 176 8.29 -5.34 -19.35
CA ASP A 176 7.00 -6.03 -19.40
C ASP A 176 6.27 -5.97 -18.06
N LEU A 177 6.99 -5.95 -16.94
CA LEU A 177 6.42 -5.94 -15.58
C LEU A 177 7.26 -5.05 -14.63
N ILE A 178 6.60 -4.06 -14.04
CA ILE A 178 7.19 -3.08 -13.12
C ILE A 178 6.59 -3.28 -11.72
N LEU A 179 7.37 -3.85 -10.82
CA LEU A 179 6.98 -4.25 -9.46
C LEU A 179 7.41 -3.25 -8.40
N THR A 180 8.52 -2.53 -8.60
CA THR A 180 9.10 -1.64 -7.59
C THR A 180 8.09 -0.69 -6.94
N PRO A 181 7.19 0.02 -7.68
CA PRO A 181 6.23 0.91 -7.05
C PRO A 181 5.22 0.20 -6.15
N VAL A 182 4.69 -0.96 -6.55
CA VAL A 182 3.75 -1.72 -5.69
C VAL A 182 4.46 -2.32 -4.49
N LEU A 183 5.70 -2.79 -4.64
CA LEU A 183 6.50 -3.30 -3.53
C LEU A 183 6.83 -2.19 -2.52
N LEU A 184 7.10 -0.97 -2.99
CA LEU A 184 7.27 0.19 -2.11
C LEU A 184 5.98 0.50 -1.34
N MET A 185 4.84 0.57 -2.03
CA MET A 185 3.54 0.84 -1.38
C MET A 185 3.20 -0.25 -0.36
N ILE A 186 3.36 -1.52 -0.71
CA ILE A 186 3.17 -2.63 0.24
C ILE A 186 4.16 -2.48 1.39
N GLY A 187 5.45 -2.30 1.15
CA GLY A 187 6.45 -2.16 2.22
C GLY A 187 6.14 -1.05 3.22
N LEU A 188 5.60 0.08 2.76
CA LEU A 188 5.23 1.22 3.60
C LEU A 188 3.91 1.00 4.36
N PHE A 189 2.88 0.49 3.68
CA PHE A 189 1.53 0.41 4.24
C PHE A 189 1.16 -0.97 4.81
N LEU A 190 1.97 -2.01 4.58
CA LEU A 190 1.70 -3.35 5.11
C LEU A 190 1.52 -3.38 6.63
N PRO A 191 2.31 -2.63 7.44
CA PRO A 191 2.04 -2.53 8.86
C PRO A 191 0.60 -2.08 9.09
N ILE A 192 0.19 -0.89 8.62
CA ILE A 192 -1.14 -0.33 8.88
C ILE A 192 -2.30 -1.18 8.31
N ILE A 193 -2.05 -1.94 7.24
CA ILE A 193 -3.04 -2.84 6.62
C ILE A 193 -3.29 -4.09 7.47
N LEU A 194 -2.22 -4.76 7.94
CA LEU A 194 -2.34 -6.01 8.70
C LEU A 194 -2.78 -5.76 10.15
N SER A 195 -2.37 -4.63 10.71
CA SER A 195 -2.82 -4.13 12.01
C SER A 195 -2.20 -2.74 12.17
N PRO A 196 -2.92 -1.70 12.65
CA PRO A 196 -2.28 -0.41 12.99
C PRO A 196 -1.05 -0.57 13.90
N VAL A 197 -0.93 -1.74 14.53
CA VAL A 197 0.24 -2.25 15.22
C VAL A 197 0.63 -3.62 14.65
N SER A 198 1.50 -3.67 13.64
CA SER A 198 2.20 -4.92 13.35
C SER A 198 3.52 -4.92 14.13
N PRO A 199 3.57 -5.51 15.34
CA PRO A 199 4.80 -5.60 16.11
C PRO A 199 5.87 -6.43 15.39
N VAL A 200 5.45 -7.23 14.40
CA VAL A 200 6.31 -8.09 13.59
C VAL A 200 7.37 -7.28 12.87
N GLY A 201 7.04 -6.11 12.31
CA GLY A 201 8.01 -5.29 11.58
C GLY A 201 9.11 -4.71 12.47
N VAL A 202 8.75 -4.20 13.65
CA VAL A 202 9.72 -3.71 14.65
C VAL A 202 10.48 -4.87 15.27
N GLY A 203 9.81 -5.98 15.54
CA GLY A 203 10.41 -7.23 15.98
C GLY A 203 11.47 -7.72 15.00
N ASP A 204 11.17 -7.76 13.70
CA ASP A 204 12.10 -8.21 12.66
C ASP A 204 13.31 -7.28 12.53
N ALA A 205 13.09 -5.95 12.62
CA ALA A 205 14.18 -4.98 12.63
C ALA A 205 15.09 -5.14 13.87
N ALA A 206 14.49 -5.27 15.06
CA ALA A 206 15.23 -5.52 16.31
C ALA A 206 16.01 -6.85 16.24
N ALA A 207 15.39 -7.90 15.71
CA ALA A 207 16.00 -9.20 15.49
C ALA A 207 17.18 -9.14 14.52
N ALA A 208 17.06 -8.35 13.45
CA ALA A 208 18.12 -8.16 12.48
C ALA A 208 19.30 -7.38 13.08
N ILE A 209 19.04 -6.27 13.77
CA ILE A 209 20.09 -5.42 14.38
C ILE A 209 20.82 -6.19 15.48
N ILE A 210 20.08 -6.74 16.45
CA ILE A 210 20.66 -7.45 17.59
C ILE A 210 21.23 -8.80 17.15
N GLY A 211 20.55 -9.53 16.26
CA GLY A 211 21.02 -10.80 15.72
C GLY A 211 22.30 -10.67 14.88
N THR A 212 22.49 -9.55 14.18
CA THR A 212 23.72 -9.27 13.42
C THR A 212 24.86 -8.80 14.33
N LYS A 213 24.58 -7.86 15.25
CA LYS A 213 25.61 -7.23 16.08
C LYS A 213 26.03 -8.06 17.30
N TYR A 214 25.10 -8.81 17.88
CA TYR A 214 25.28 -9.54 19.15
C TYR A 214 24.89 -11.02 19.08
N GLY A 215 24.42 -11.52 17.94
CA GLY A 215 23.92 -12.89 17.80
C GLY A 215 25.02 -13.96 17.79
N LYS A 216 25.40 -14.41 18.99
CA LYS A 216 26.43 -15.45 19.21
C LYS A 216 25.84 -16.86 19.20
N ARG A 217 24.65 -17.06 19.79
CA ARG A 217 24.01 -18.37 19.92
C ARG A 217 23.11 -18.64 18.73
N LYS A 218 23.65 -19.27 17.68
CA LYS A 218 22.90 -19.61 16.46
C LYS A 218 21.99 -20.82 16.68
N TRP A 219 20.78 -20.77 16.13
CA TRP A 219 19.76 -21.82 16.33
C TRP A 219 20.20 -23.19 15.83
N ASN A 220 20.92 -23.24 14.70
CA ASN A 220 21.47 -24.49 14.17
C ASN A 220 22.56 -25.13 15.05
N LYS A 221 23.18 -24.37 15.96
CA LYS A 221 24.13 -24.91 16.97
C LYS A 221 23.40 -25.41 18.21
N ILE A 222 22.28 -24.79 18.57
CA ILE A 222 21.46 -25.18 19.73
C ILE A 222 20.62 -26.42 19.41
N LEU A 223 20.03 -26.46 18.22
CA LEU A 223 19.21 -27.56 17.72
C LEU A 223 19.78 -28.03 16.38
N PRO A 224 20.70 -29.01 16.37
CA PRO A 224 21.37 -29.45 15.14
C PRO A 224 20.42 -30.04 14.09
N PHE A 225 19.29 -30.60 14.51
CA PHE A 225 18.30 -31.24 13.64
C PHE A 225 17.50 -30.25 12.76
N ILE A 226 17.56 -28.94 13.02
CA ILE A 226 16.91 -27.89 12.22
C ILE A 226 17.87 -27.14 11.29
N ASN A 227 19.04 -27.70 11.00
CA ASN A 227 20.09 -27.01 10.23
C ASN A 227 19.71 -26.88 8.74
N ASN A 228 19.33 -25.67 8.32
CA ASN A 228 19.07 -25.32 6.94
C ASN A 228 19.59 -23.91 6.63
N SER A 229 19.51 -23.49 5.36
CA SER A 229 19.98 -22.17 4.92
C SER A 229 19.33 -21.00 5.68
N CYS A 230 18.09 -21.16 6.13
CA CYS A 230 17.34 -20.15 6.87
C CYS A 230 17.77 -20.06 8.34
N THR A 231 18.01 -21.19 9.01
CA THR A 231 18.37 -21.24 10.45
C THR A 231 19.83 -20.90 10.72
N ARG A 232 20.72 -21.02 9.72
CA ARG A 232 22.15 -20.65 9.83
C ARG A 232 22.38 -19.19 10.23
N ARG A 233 21.50 -18.28 9.80
CA ARG A 233 21.65 -16.83 10.06
C ARG A 233 20.93 -16.39 11.34
N LYS A 234 19.97 -17.16 11.84
CA LYS A 234 19.12 -16.80 12.97
C LYS A 234 19.80 -17.12 14.31
N SER A 235 19.73 -16.19 15.25
CA SER A 235 20.28 -16.35 16.60
C SER A 235 19.19 -16.29 17.67
N LEU A 236 19.46 -16.90 18.82
CA LEU A 236 18.64 -16.82 20.01
C LEU A 236 18.50 -15.35 20.47
N GLU A 237 19.60 -14.59 20.46
CA GLU A 237 19.57 -13.16 20.83
C GLU A 237 18.70 -12.33 19.89
N GLY A 238 18.74 -12.62 18.57
CA GLY A 238 17.86 -11.97 17.61
C GLY A 238 16.39 -12.35 17.84
N SER A 239 16.12 -13.58 18.26
CA SER A 239 14.75 -14.04 18.56
C SER A 239 14.20 -13.42 19.85
N ILE A 240 15.04 -13.25 20.88
CA ILE A 240 14.69 -12.51 22.09
C ILE A 240 14.42 -11.04 21.76
N ALA A 241 15.27 -10.42 20.94
CA ALA A 241 15.06 -9.04 20.48
C ALA A 241 13.78 -8.89 19.66
N PHE A 242 13.42 -9.88 18.83
CA PHE A 242 12.14 -9.94 18.13
C PHE A 242 10.96 -9.84 19.10
N VAL A 243 10.96 -10.71 20.12
CA VAL A 243 9.87 -10.78 21.11
C VAL A 243 9.79 -9.48 21.92
N ILE A 244 10.91 -8.97 22.42
CA ILE A 244 10.95 -7.72 23.20
C ILE A 244 10.50 -6.52 22.35
N GLY A 245 11.05 -6.37 21.13
CA GLY A 245 10.67 -5.29 20.23
C GLY A 245 9.19 -5.35 19.85
N SER A 246 8.67 -6.56 19.67
CA SER A 246 7.25 -6.80 19.40
C SER A 246 6.37 -6.39 20.58
N ILE A 247 6.72 -6.79 21.81
CA ILE A 247 5.98 -6.46 23.04
C ILE A 247 6.00 -4.96 23.32
N ILE A 248 7.16 -4.30 23.19
CA ILE A 248 7.28 -2.84 23.38
C ILE A 248 6.40 -2.11 22.37
N THR A 249 6.41 -2.55 21.11
CA THR A 249 5.59 -1.93 20.06
C THR A 249 4.09 -2.10 20.33
N LEU A 250 3.67 -3.27 20.81
CA LEU A 250 2.29 -3.51 21.25
C LEU A 250 1.90 -2.63 22.44
N TYR A 251 2.78 -2.47 23.43
CA TYR A 251 2.48 -1.70 24.62
C TYR A 251 2.40 -0.19 24.32
N ILE A 252 3.33 0.33 23.51
CA ILE A 252 3.33 1.74 23.09
C ILE A 252 2.09 2.03 22.24
N SER A 253 1.73 1.13 21.35
CA SER A 253 0.58 1.35 20.48
C SER A 253 -0.74 1.23 21.23
N GLU A 254 -0.89 0.27 22.15
CA GLU A 254 -2.04 0.16 23.04
C GLU A 254 -2.17 1.45 23.87
N TYR A 255 -1.08 1.94 24.45
CA TYR A 255 -1.07 3.21 25.17
C TYR A 255 -1.49 4.40 24.27
N MET A 256 -0.98 4.47 23.04
CA MET A 256 -1.30 5.54 22.09
C MET A 256 -2.74 5.45 21.56
N ILE A 257 -3.29 4.24 21.43
CA ILE A 257 -4.68 4.00 21.03
C ILE A 257 -5.61 4.40 22.18
N LEU A 258 -5.37 3.90 23.40
CA LEU A 258 -6.16 4.23 24.59
C LEU A 258 -6.15 5.73 24.91
N LYS A 259 -5.01 6.41 24.71
CA LYS A 259 -4.88 7.86 24.93
C LYS A 259 -5.64 8.71 23.92
N ASN A 260 -5.74 8.26 22.66
CA ASN A 260 -6.33 9.05 21.58
C ASN A 260 -7.77 8.63 21.23
N TYR A 261 -8.19 7.43 21.64
CA TYR A 261 -9.51 6.85 21.40
C TYR A 261 -10.00 6.09 22.64
N PRO A 262 -10.40 6.81 23.72
CA PRO A 262 -10.76 6.20 25.00
C PRO A 262 -12.11 5.45 25.00
N GLU A 263 -12.87 5.48 23.90
CA GLU A 263 -14.17 4.79 23.75
C GLU A 263 -14.09 3.48 22.93
N VAL A 264 -12.89 2.92 22.76
CA VAL A 264 -12.68 1.57 22.19
C VAL A 264 -12.55 0.55 23.31
#